data_AF-A0A448ZKB7-F1
#
_entry.id   AF-A0A448ZKB7-F1
#
_cell.length_a   1.000
_cell.length_b   1.000
_cell.length_c   1.000
_cell.angle_alpha   90.00
_cell.angle_beta   90.00
_cell.angle_gamma   90.00
#
_symmetry.space_group_name_H-M   'P 1'
#
loop_
_entity.id
_entity.type
_entity.pdbx_description
1 polymer ?
#
loop_
_entity_poly.entity_id
_entity_poly.type
_entity_poly.pdbx_seq_one_letter_code
_entity_poly.pdbx_strand_id
1 'polypeptide(L)'
;MGNTGSSASPLSAGTSVSIMVDQRESESKMMAVASKISLRKARILALRTAMLHFSDDSGMIHRDGFDKALVYANLSQVNVLDLLFTMWDTARDEKVSVKDFCIGISPLACPQDDLSSTIDFALRMSCENGVQYINRQGLRGILTGKSSQFQSG
;
A
#
# COMPACT_ATOMS: atom_id res chain seq x y z
N MET A 1 21.86 61.37 -23.13
CA MET A 1 22.74 60.52 -22.29
C MET A 1 21.87 59.43 -21.69
N GLY A 2 21.90 58.24 -22.29
CA GLY A 2 21.12 57.09 -21.85
C GLY A 2 21.90 56.25 -20.85
N ASN A 3 21.22 55.60 -19.91
CA ASN A 3 20.78 54.21 -20.03
C ASN A 3 20.54 53.64 -18.62
N THR A 4 19.41 52.97 -18.47
CA THR A 4 18.93 52.26 -17.29
C THR A 4 19.67 50.94 -17.09
N GLY A 5 20.23 50.72 -15.89
CA GLY A 5 20.83 49.45 -15.49
C GLY A 5 19.99 48.76 -14.41
N SER A 6 19.00 47.98 -14.82
CA SER A 6 18.30 47.02 -13.96
C SER A 6 19.18 45.77 -13.76
N SER A 7 19.58 45.52 -12.51
CA SER A 7 20.22 44.26 -12.10
C SER A 7 19.15 43.22 -11.78
N ALA A 8 18.92 42.29 -12.70
CA ALA A 8 18.11 41.09 -12.47
C ALA A 8 19.00 39.97 -11.92
N SER A 9 18.67 39.45 -10.74
CA SER A 9 19.20 38.18 -10.23
C SER A 9 18.56 37.01 -10.98
N PRO A 10 19.32 35.99 -11.43
CA PRO A 10 18.72 34.80 -12.03
C PRO A 10 18.11 33.90 -10.95
N LEU A 11 16.81 33.59 -11.12
CA LEU A 11 16.11 32.52 -10.42
C LEU A 11 16.76 31.17 -10.75
N SER A 12 17.22 30.47 -9.72
CA SER A 12 17.69 29.08 -9.80
C SER A 12 16.51 28.15 -10.09
N ALA A 13 16.38 27.70 -11.34
CA ALA A 13 15.37 26.76 -11.81
C ALA A 13 15.97 25.34 -12.07
N GLY A 14 16.87 24.88 -11.20
CA GLY A 14 17.64 23.65 -11.42
C GLY A 14 17.14 22.38 -10.72
N THR A 15 16.22 22.45 -9.77
CA THR A 15 16.00 21.33 -8.82
C THR A 15 14.85 20.39 -9.21
N SER A 16 13.92 20.80 -10.07
CA SER A 16 12.69 20.04 -10.32
C SER A 16 12.82 18.91 -11.35
N VAL A 17 13.85 18.92 -12.21
CA VAL A 17 13.95 17.96 -13.33
C VAL A 17 14.51 16.60 -12.87
N SER A 18 15.53 16.57 -12.00
CA SER A 18 16.12 15.30 -11.55
C SER A 18 15.16 14.46 -10.70
N ILE A 19 14.29 15.10 -9.91
CA ILE A 19 13.31 14.38 -9.07
C ILE A 19 12.22 13.71 -9.93
N MET A 20 11.79 14.35 -11.02
CA MET A 20 10.76 13.80 -11.90
C MET A 20 11.23 12.62 -12.77
N VAL A 21 12.52 12.58 -13.13
CA VAL A 21 13.09 11.49 -13.93
C VAL A 21 13.21 10.21 -13.09
N ASP A 22 13.66 10.35 -11.85
CA ASP A 22 13.81 9.24 -10.89
C ASP A 22 12.44 8.62 -10.52
N GLN A 23 11.42 9.48 -10.39
CA GLN A 23 10.05 9.05 -10.09
C GLN A 23 9.41 8.24 -11.23
N ARG A 24 9.60 8.65 -12.49
CA ARG A 24 9.11 7.86 -13.64
C ARG A 24 9.83 6.53 -13.80
N GLU A 25 11.12 6.47 -13.51
CA GLU A 25 11.90 5.24 -13.62
C GLU A 25 11.54 4.24 -12.52
N SER A 26 11.34 4.72 -11.28
CA SER A 26 10.86 3.89 -10.17
C SER A 26 9.42 3.40 -10.38
N GLU A 27 8.52 4.25 -10.88
CA GLU A 27 7.17 3.85 -11.32
C GLU A 27 7.24 2.78 -12.42
N SER A 28 8.08 2.97 -13.44
CA SER A 28 8.25 2.01 -14.53
C SER A 28 8.78 0.65 -14.05
N LYS A 29 9.73 0.64 -13.11
CA LYS A 29 10.25 -0.60 -12.50
C LYS A 29 9.19 -1.31 -11.66
N MET A 30 8.43 -0.57 -10.86
CA MET A 30 7.34 -1.12 -10.05
C MET A 30 6.21 -1.68 -10.93
N MET A 31 5.92 -1.02 -12.05
CA MET A 31 4.97 -1.47 -13.08
C MET A 31 5.46 -2.72 -13.83
N ALA A 32 6.76 -2.82 -14.11
CA ALA A 32 7.37 -4.00 -14.71
C ALA A 32 7.33 -5.23 -13.77
N VAL A 33 7.44 -5.00 -12.46
CA VAL A 33 7.29 -6.05 -11.44
C VAL A 33 5.81 -6.43 -11.28
N ALA A 34 4.90 -5.46 -11.15
CA ALA A 34 3.47 -5.69 -11.02
C ALA A 34 2.83 -6.35 -12.26
N SER A 35 3.35 -6.08 -13.47
CA SER A 35 2.87 -6.75 -14.69
C SER A 35 3.34 -8.20 -14.83
N LYS A 36 4.49 -8.56 -14.25
CA LYS A 36 5.00 -9.94 -14.21
C LYS A 36 4.37 -10.76 -13.08
N ILE A 37 3.89 -10.11 -12.03
CA ILE A 37 3.25 -10.75 -10.90
C ILE A 37 1.73 -10.63 -11.10
N SER A 38 1.05 -11.73 -11.42
CA SER A 38 -0.41 -11.75 -11.62
C SER A 38 -1.20 -11.59 -10.31
N LEU A 39 -1.02 -10.47 -9.61
CA LEU A 39 -1.73 -10.09 -8.39
C LEU A 39 -3.04 -9.40 -8.75
N ARG A 40 -3.96 -10.12 -9.41
CA ARG A 40 -5.29 -9.57 -9.70
C ARG A 40 -5.99 -9.19 -8.39
N LYS A 41 -6.87 -8.17 -8.42
CA LYS A 41 -7.73 -7.76 -7.30
C LYS A 41 -8.38 -8.95 -6.57
N ALA A 42 -8.89 -9.93 -7.32
CA ALA A 42 -9.49 -11.15 -6.76
C ALA A 42 -8.50 -11.98 -5.90
N ARG A 43 -7.22 -12.06 -6.26
CA ARG A 43 -6.20 -12.78 -5.48
C ARG A 43 -5.79 -12.01 -4.23
N ILE A 44 -5.71 -10.67 -4.31
CA ILE A 44 -5.48 -9.84 -3.12
C ILE A 44 -6.66 -9.92 -2.14
N LEU A 45 -7.89 -9.97 -2.64
CA LEU A 45 -9.08 -10.21 -1.80
C LEU A 45 -9.04 -11.60 -1.15
N ALA A 46 -8.70 -12.64 -1.91
CA ALA A 46 -8.53 -13.99 -1.38
C ALA A 46 -7.42 -14.06 -0.31
N LEU A 47 -6.30 -13.38 -0.56
CA LEU A 47 -5.22 -13.26 0.42
C LEU A 47 -5.69 -12.57 1.69
N ARG A 48 -6.40 -11.45 1.59
CA ARG A 48 -6.97 -10.76 2.75
C ARG A 48 -7.87 -11.67 3.56
N THR A 49 -8.81 -12.37 2.91
CA THR A 49 -9.70 -13.31 3.58
C THR A 49 -8.93 -14.41 4.30
N ALA A 50 -7.89 -14.95 3.66
CA ALA A 50 -7.04 -15.96 4.25
C ALA A 50 -6.21 -15.42 5.42
N MET A 51 -5.66 -14.21 5.30
CA MET A 51 -4.89 -13.57 6.35
C MET A 51 -5.74 -13.28 7.58
N LEU A 52 -6.99 -12.82 7.40
CA LEU A 52 -7.95 -12.65 8.50
C LEU A 52 -8.33 -13.99 9.16
N HIS A 53 -8.35 -15.08 8.40
CA HIS A 53 -8.61 -16.42 8.93
C HIS A 53 -7.47 -16.96 9.80
N PHE A 54 -6.22 -16.57 9.49
CA PHE A 54 -5.03 -17.00 10.22
C PHE A 54 -4.45 -15.94 11.17
N SER A 55 -5.11 -14.78 11.30
CA SER A 55 -4.71 -13.75 12.26
C SER A 55 -5.21 -14.09 13.67
N ASP A 56 -4.53 -13.53 14.67
CA ASP A 56 -5.01 -13.56 16.03
C ASP A 56 -6.18 -12.58 16.27
N ASP A 57 -6.74 -12.62 17.48
CA ASP A 57 -7.86 -11.75 17.89
C ASP A 57 -7.51 -10.26 17.85
N SER A 58 -6.23 -9.91 17.78
CA SER A 58 -5.75 -8.52 17.65
C SER A 58 -5.67 -8.05 16.19
N GLY A 59 -5.96 -8.93 15.23
CA GLY A 59 -5.87 -8.63 13.79
C GLY A 59 -4.44 -8.66 13.25
N MET A 60 -3.52 -9.24 14.01
CA MET A 60 -2.13 -9.42 13.63
C MET A 60 -1.93 -10.81 13.04
N ILE A 61 -1.17 -10.91 11.96
CA ILE A 61 -0.80 -12.18 11.36
C ILE A 61 0.69 -12.45 11.59
N HIS A 62 0.96 -13.65 12.10
CA HIS A 62 2.31 -14.18 12.25
C HIS A 62 2.85 -14.76 10.94
N ARG A 63 4.16 -14.89 10.82
CA ARG A 63 4.81 -15.52 9.64
C ARG A 63 4.19 -16.87 9.25
N ASP A 64 4.03 -17.79 10.21
CA ASP A 64 3.44 -19.11 9.96
C ASP A 64 1.99 -19.02 9.44
N GLY A 65 1.23 -18.03 9.92
CA GLY A 65 -0.13 -17.76 9.45
C GLY A 65 -0.14 -17.16 8.05
N PHE A 66 0.83 -16.30 7.76
CA PHE A 66 1.00 -15.67 6.45
C PHE A 66 1.35 -16.68 5.37
N ASP A 67 2.25 -17.62 5.65
CA ASP A 67 2.61 -18.68 4.70
C ASP A 67 1.40 -19.57 4.36
N LYS A 68 0.58 -19.91 5.37
CA LYS A 68 -0.70 -20.60 5.16
C LYS A 68 -1.67 -19.78 4.34
N ALA A 69 -1.75 -18.46 4.59
CA ALA A 69 -2.60 -17.55 3.83
C ALA A 69 -2.17 -17.47 2.36
N LEU A 70 -0.86 -17.44 2.08
CA LEU A 70 -0.32 -17.47 0.72
C LEU A 70 -0.68 -18.76 0.00
N VAL A 71 -0.55 -19.92 0.65
CA VAL A 71 -0.97 -21.21 0.07
C VAL A 71 -2.47 -21.20 -0.23
N TYR A 72 -3.29 -20.74 0.72
CA TYR A 72 -4.74 -20.68 0.58
C TYR A 72 -5.18 -19.78 -0.60
N ALA A 73 -4.52 -18.63 -0.77
CA ALA A 73 -4.78 -17.70 -1.87
C ALA A 73 -4.08 -18.09 -3.19
N ASN A 74 -3.46 -19.28 -3.24
CA ASN A 74 -2.67 -19.79 -4.35
C ASN A 74 -1.52 -18.84 -4.75
N LEU A 75 -0.91 -18.15 -3.80
CA LEU A 75 0.13 -17.12 -3.94
C LEU A 75 1.50 -17.53 -3.40
N SER A 76 1.69 -18.79 -3.01
CA SER A 76 2.93 -19.30 -2.39
C SER A 76 4.20 -19.14 -3.24
N GLN A 77 4.08 -18.97 -4.57
CA GLN A 77 5.21 -18.75 -5.47
C GLN A 77 5.59 -17.26 -5.64
N VAL A 78 4.93 -16.35 -4.92
CA VAL A 78 5.11 -14.91 -5.10
C VAL A 78 6.11 -14.37 -4.07
N ASN A 79 7.40 -14.50 -4.37
CA ASN A 79 8.51 -14.12 -3.48
C ASN A 79 8.47 -12.65 -3.02
N VAL A 80 7.88 -11.75 -3.81
CA VAL A 80 7.77 -10.33 -3.40
C VAL A 80 6.89 -10.15 -2.16
N LEU A 81 5.89 -11.02 -1.95
CA LEU A 81 4.99 -10.89 -0.79
C LEU A 81 5.70 -11.20 0.52
N ASP A 82 6.66 -12.12 0.51
CA ASP A 82 7.49 -12.44 1.67
C ASP A 82 8.47 -11.30 2.01
N LEU A 83 9.07 -10.68 0.98
CA LEU A 83 9.88 -9.48 1.15
C LEU A 83 9.05 -8.32 1.72
N LEU A 84 7.84 -8.11 1.19
CA LEU A 84 6.93 -7.07 1.66
C LEU A 84 6.50 -7.32 3.11
N PHE A 85 6.26 -8.57 3.51
CA PHE A 85 5.95 -8.90 4.90
C PHE A 85 7.11 -8.52 5.82
N THR A 86 8.33 -8.90 5.44
CA THR A 86 9.55 -8.58 6.19
C THR A 86 9.77 -7.07 6.30
N MET A 87 9.44 -6.30 5.25
CA MET A 87 9.52 -4.84 5.28
C MET A 87 8.46 -4.20 6.18
N TRP A 88 7.25 -4.78 6.24
CA TRP A 88 6.15 -4.26 7.06
C TRP A 88 6.28 -4.59 8.53
N ASP A 89 7.00 -5.67 8.87
CA ASP A 89 7.40 -6.01 10.24
C ASP A 89 8.50 -5.06 10.74
N THR A 90 8.11 -3.82 11.00
CA THR A 90 9.01 -2.77 11.49
C THR A 90 9.47 -3.02 12.93
N ALA A 91 8.66 -3.74 13.71
CA ALA A 91 8.96 -4.10 15.10
C ALA A 91 9.93 -5.30 15.21
N ARG A 92 10.10 -6.06 14.12
CA ARG A 92 10.87 -7.31 14.05
C ARG A 92 10.35 -8.37 15.02
N ASP A 93 9.04 -8.44 15.18
CA ASP A 93 8.36 -9.42 16.04
C ASP A 93 7.69 -10.55 15.25
N GLU A 94 7.97 -10.61 13.94
CA GLU A 94 7.40 -11.55 12.96
C GLU A 94 5.89 -11.44 12.82
N LYS A 95 5.33 -10.26 13.11
CA LYS A 95 3.90 -9.98 12.96
C LYS A 95 3.65 -8.73 12.13
N VAL A 96 2.55 -8.78 11.39
CA VAL A 96 2.06 -7.62 10.63
C VAL A 96 0.56 -7.48 10.81
N SER A 97 0.08 -6.24 10.91
CA SER A 97 -1.34 -5.94 10.84
C SER A 97 -1.89 -6.36 9.47
N VAL A 98 -2.86 -7.29 9.46
CA VAL A 98 -3.47 -7.78 8.21
C VAL A 98 -4.01 -6.63 7.38
N LYS A 99 -4.64 -5.66 8.05
CA LYS A 99 -5.24 -4.48 7.46
C LYS A 99 -4.19 -3.61 6.76
N ASP A 100 -3.12 -3.27 7.46
CA ASP A 100 -2.10 -2.34 6.95
C ASP A 100 -1.32 -2.99 5.81
N PHE A 101 -1.02 -4.29 5.92
CA PHE A 101 -0.41 -5.05 4.83
C PHE A 101 -1.29 -5.03 3.58
N CYS A 102 -2.56 -5.39 3.72
CA CYS A 102 -3.52 -5.47 2.62
C CYS A 102 -3.75 -4.14 1.92
N ILE A 103 -3.81 -3.04 2.68
CA ILE A 103 -3.89 -1.67 2.13
C ILE A 103 -2.60 -1.35 1.38
N GLY A 104 -1.44 -1.65 1.97
CA GLY A 104 -0.13 -1.35 1.41
C GLY A 104 0.14 -2.04 0.07
N ILE A 105 -0.30 -3.28 -0.10
CA ILE A 105 -0.13 -4.03 -1.36
C ILE A 105 -1.23 -3.75 -2.39
N SER A 106 -2.30 -3.04 -2.01
CA SER A 106 -3.44 -2.79 -2.90
C SER A 106 -3.10 -2.07 -4.21
N PRO A 107 -2.12 -1.15 -4.29
CA PRO A 107 -1.69 -0.58 -5.57
C PRO A 107 -1.08 -1.61 -6.52
N LEU A 108 -0.46 -2.68 -6.01
CA LEU A 108 0.12 -3.75 -6.84
C LEU A 108 -0.95 -4.57 -7.56
N ALA A 109 -2.21 -4.52 -7.11
CA ALA A 109 -3.35 -5.12 -7.83
C ALA A 109 -4.02 -4.20 -8.84
N CYS A 110 -3.60 -2.94 -8.90
CA CYS A 110 -4.19 -1.90 -9.73
C CYS A 110 -3.17 -1.24 -10.70
N PRO A 111 -2.25 -1.99 -11.34
CA PRO A 111 -1.15 -1.38 -12.09
C PRO A 111 -1.61 -0.60 -13.32
N GLN A 112 -2.80 -0.85 -13.86
CA GLN A 112 -3.34 -0.17 -15.06
C GLN A 112 -4.55 0.70 -14.75
N ASP A 113 -4.93 0.77 -13.48
CA ASP A 113 -6.09 1.52 -13.04
C ASP A 113 -5.69 2.97 -12.79
N ASP A 114 -6.64 3.89 -12.92
CA ASP A 114 -6.42 5.27 -12.52
C ASP A 114 -6.26 5.38 -10.99
N LEU A 115 -5.68 6.49 -10.54
CA LEU A 115 -5.43 6.74 -9.13
C LEU A 115 -6.72 6.62 -8.29
N SER A 116 -7.86 7.05 -8.82
CA SER A 116 -9.15 6.94 -8.12
C SER A 116 -9.53 5.49 -7.86
N SER A 117 -9.45 4.63 -8.87
CA SER A 117 -9.78 3.20 -8.74
C SER A 117 -8.82 2.46 -7.80
N THR A 118 -7.55 2.87 -7.76
CA THR A 118 -6.56 2.34 -6.83
C THR A 118 -6.88 2.72 -5.38
N ILE A 119 -7.23 4.00 -5.15
CA ILE A 119 -7.69 4.48 -3.85
C ILE A 119 -8.96 3.74 -3.42
N ASP A 120 -9.96 3.62 -4.30
CA ASP A 120 -11.20 2.91 -4.00
C ASP A 120 -10.94 1.45 -3.62
N PHE A 121 -10.00 0.79 -4.30
CA PHE A 121 -9.61 -0.57 -3.95
C PHE A 121 -8.91 -0.64 -2.59
N ALA A 122 -7.96 0.26 -2.31
CA ALA A 122 -7.29 0.36 -1.01
C ALA A 122 -8.29 0.59 0.13
N LEU A 123 -9.27 1.47 -0.09
CA LEU A 123 -10.34 1.77 0.85
C LEU A 123 -11.22 0.54 1.08
N ARG A 124 -11.58 -0.21 0.04
CA ARG A 124 -12.31 -1.49 0.19
C ARG A 124 -11.54 -2.51 1.02
N MET A 125 -10.22 -2.57 0.89
CA MET A 125 -9.37 -3.46 1.71
C MET A 125 -9.38 -3.07 3.21
N SER A 126 -9.59 -1.78 3.50
CA SER A 126 -9.63 -1.25 4.87
C SER A 126 -10.96 -1.48 5.61
N CYS A 127 -12.05 -1.77 4.89
CA CYS A 127 -13.37 -2.00 5.49
C CYS A 127 -13.48 -3.39 6.12
N GLU A 128 -13.62 -3.46 7.44
CA GLU A 128 -13.67 -4.74 8.17
C GLU A 128 -14.96 -5.56 7.95
N ASN A 129 -16.04 -4.99 7.42
CA ASN A 129 -17.36 -5.66 7.46
C ASN A 129 -18.10 -5.73 6.11
N GLY A 130 -17.40 -5.67 4.98
CA GLY A 130 -18.05 -5.69 3.65
C GLY A 130 -18.96 -4.48 3.37
N VAL A 131 -18.96 -3.48 4.25
CA VAL A 131 -19.67 -2.22 4.06
C VAL A 131 -18.94 -1.42 2.99
N GLN A 132 -19.66 -0.97 1.95
CA GLN A 132 -19.11 -0.21 0.82
C GLN A 132 -18.64 1.21 1.20
N TYR A 133 -18.68 1.58 2.48
CA TYR A 133 -18.40 2.92 2.96
C TYR A 133 -17.46 2.86 4.16
N ILE A 134 -16.42 3.68 4.14
CA ILE A 134 -15.59 3.94 5.31
C ILE A 134 -16.29 5.00 6.15
N ASN A 135 -16.64 4.67 7.39
CA ASN A 135 -17.16 5.67 8.31
C ASN A 135 -16.05 6.67 8.70
N ARG A 136 -16.43 7.84 9.21
CA ARG A 136 -15.49 8.92 9.58
C ARG A 136 -14.35 8.45 10.48
N GLN A 137 -14.62 7.47 11.35
CA GLN A 137 -13.65 6.93 12.30
C GLN A 137 -12.64 5.99 11.62
N GLY A 138 -13.09 5.16 10.69
CA GLY A 138 -12.23 4.35 9.83
C GLY A 138 -11.33 5.22 8.93
N LEU A 139 -11.87 6.30 8.36
CA LEU A 139 -11.09 7.23 7.55
C LEU A 139 -10.02 7.93 8.40
N ARG A 140 -10.39 8.37 9.62
CA ARG A 140 -9.44 8.93 10.58
C ARG A 140 -8.35 7.92 10.95
N GLY A 141 -8.70 6.65 11.16
CA GLY A 141 -7.75 5.60 11.47
C GLY A 141 -6.71 5.41 10.36
N ILE A 142 -7.16 5.39 9.10
CA ILE A 142 -6.30 5.31 7.91
C ILE A 142 -5.38 6.54 7.82
N LEU A 143 -5.93 7.75 7.94
CA LEU A 143 -5.17 8.99 7.80
C LEU A 143 -4.17 9.23 8.93
N THR A 144 -4.38 8.63 10.10
CA THR A 144 -3.53 8.83 11.29
C THR A 144 -2.66 7.62 11.61
N GLY A 145 -2.75 6.53 10.84
CA GLY A 145 -2.04 5.27 11.10
C GLY A 145 -2.44 4.62 12.43
N LYS A 146 -3.62 4.94 12.97
CA LYS A 146 -4.11 4.41 14.25
C LYS A 146 -5.30 3.50 14.01
N SER A 147 -5.05 2.19 14.12
CA SER A 147 -6.08 1.17 14.23
C SER A 147 -7.00 1.53 15.39
N SER A 148 -8.25 1.89 15.10
CA SER A 148 -9.23 2.18 16.14
C SER A 148 -9.57 0.86 16.83
N GLN A 149 -8.88 0.57 17.94
CA GLN A 149 -9.34 -0.44 18.88
C GLN A 149 -10.72 0.00 19.36
N PHE A 150 -11.74 -0.77 18.99
CA PHE A 150 -13.08 -0.63 19.55
C PHE A 150 -13.01 -1.04 21.02
N GLN A 151 -13.03 -0.06 21.92
CA GLN A 151 -13.55 -0.27 23.26
C GLN A 151 -15.06 -0.05 23.18
N SER A 152 -15.82 -1.13 23.26
CA SER A 152 -17.25 -1.10 23.57
C SER A 152 -17.41 -0.65 25.03
N GLY A 153 -18.00 0.53 25.21
CA GLY A 153 -18.64 0.95 26.46
C GLY A 153 -20.14 1.00 26.25
#